data_AF-A0A9D1CSN8-F1
#
_entry.id   AF-A0A9D1CSN8-F1
#
_cell.length_a   1.000
_cell.length_b   1.000
_cell.length_c   1.000
_cell.angle_alpha   90.00
_cell.angle_beta   90.00
_cell.angle_gamma   90.00
#
_symmetry.space_group_name_H-M   'P 1'
#
loop_
_entity.id
_entity.type
_entity.pdbx_description
1 polymer ?
#
loop_
_entity_poly.entity_id
_entity_poly.type
_entity_poly.pdbx_seq_one_letter_code
_entity_poly.pdbx_strand_id
1 'polypeptide(L)'
;MQSVVNIVEREAARCGHVRVEAIKLRVGELSGIMPECLREFFPIAAAGTAAEGARLDIEPLPARISCPDCGYDGPPSGTECPGCGGYGFRLTAGREFYVESMEVE
;
A
#
# COMPACT_ATOMS: atom_id res chain seq x y z
N MET A 1 -5.10 6.28 -9.12
CA MET A 1 -5.63 4.92 -9.39
C MET A 1 -5.11 4.32 -10.68
N GLN A 2 -4.98 5.09 -11.77
CA GLN A 2 -4.26 4.65 -12.99
C GLN A 2 -2.85 4.09 -12.70
N SER A 3 -2.19 4.53 -11.63
CA SER A 3 -0.86 4.03 -11.25
C SER A 3 -0.83 2.52 -10.96
N VAL A 4 -1.81 1.95 -10.24
CA VAL A 4 -1.78 0.52 -9.87
C VAL A 4 -2.06 -0.35 -11.09
N VAL A 5 -3.11 -0.04 -11.85
CA VAL A 5 -3.45 -0.78 -13.08
C VAL A 5 -2.30 -0.72 -14.09
N ASN A 6 -1.67 0.46 -14.27
CA ASN A 6 -0.52 0.58 -15.16
C ASN A 6 0.70 -0.24 -14.70
N ILE A 7 0.96 -0.33 -13.39
CA ILE A 7 2.03 -1.18 -12.85
C ILE A 7 1.73 -2.65 -13.16
N VAL A 8 0.50 -3.07 -12.88
CA VAL A 8 0.04 -4.44 -13.10
C VAL A 8 0.09 -4.81 -14.58
N GLU A 9 -0.37 -3.95 -15.48
CA GLU A 9 -0.31 -4.18 -16.93
C GLU A 9 1.13 -4.29 -17.45
N ARG A 10 2.04 -3.43 -16.97
CA ARG A 10 3.45 -3.48 -17.36
C ARG A 10 4.10 -4.79 -16.92
N GLU A 11 3.86 -5.22 -15.70
CA GLU A 11 4.42 -6.48 -15.19
C GLU A 11 3.78 -7.70 -15.88
N ALA A 12 2.46 -7.69 -16.10
CA ALA A 12 1.78 -8.72 -16.89
C ALA A 12 2.32 -8.83 -18.32
N ALA A 13 2.60 -7.70 -18.97
CA ALA A 13 3.23 -7.68 -20.30
C ALA A 13 4.65 -8.27 -20.28
N ARG A 14 5.45 -7.99 -19.23
CA ARG A 14 6.79 -8.58 -19.07
C ARG A 14 6.77 -10.09 -18.86
N CYS A 15 5.70 -10.59 -18.23
CA CYS A 15 5.48 -12.03 -18.02
C CYS A 15 4.86 -12.73 -19.24
N GLY A 16 4.69 -12.05 -20.39
CA GLY A 16 4.19 -12.66 -21.62
C GLY A 16 2.71 -12.45 -21.88
N HIS A 17 2.13 -11.34 -21.40
CA HIS A 17 0.70 -11.01 -21.52
C HIS A 17 -0.21 -12.00 -20.80
N VAL A 18 0.19 -12.37 -19.58
CA VAL A 18 -0.58 -13.24 -18.70
C VAL A 18 -1.75 -12.51 -18.05
N ARG A 19 -2.82 -13.25 -17.77
CA ARG A 19 -3.94 -12.73 -16.97
C ARG A 19 -3.50 -12.66 -15.51
N VAL A 20 -3.89 -11.60 -14.82
CA VAL A 20 -3.61 -11.41 -13.41
C VAL A 20 -4.81 -11.90 -12.61
N GLU A 21 -4.59 -12.86 -11.70
CA GLU A 21 -5.65 -13.44 -10.87
C GLU A 21 -5.82 -12.69 -9.55
N ALA A 22 -4.71 -12.25 -8.95
CA ALA A 22 -4.72 -11.53 -7.69
C ALA A 22 -3.59 -10.49 -7.60
N ILE A 23 -3.86 -9.39 -6.91
CA ILE A 23 -2.93 -8.31 -6.64
C ILE A 23 -2.96 -8.03 -5.15
N LYS A 24 -1.78 -8.13 -4.51
CA LYS A 24 -1.60 -7.74 -3.12
C LYS A 24 -1.03 -6.33 -3.05
N LEU A 25 -1.76 -5.41 -2.43
CA LEU A 25 -1.41 -3.99 -2.37
C LEU A 25 -1.17 -3.55 -0.93
N ARG A 26 -0.02 -2.93 -0.67
CA ARG A 26 0.32 -2.32 0.62
C ARG A 26 -0.07 -0.85 0.61
N VAL A 27 -0.85 -0.43 1.60
CA VAL A 27 -1.32 0.95 1.73
C VAL A 27 -1.03 1.47 3.13
N GLY A 28 -0.10 2.41 3.23
CA GLY A 28 0.25 3.10 4.47
C GLY A 28 -0.91 3.93 5.01
N GLU A 29 -1.14 3.84 6.31
CA GLU A 29 -2.20 4.58 7.03
C GLU A 29 -2.14 6.10 6.80
N LEU A 30 -0.94 6.65 6.63
CA LEU A 30 -0.65 8.07 6.38
C LEU A 30 -0.35 8.36 4.90
N SER A 31 -0.63 7.42 3.98
CA SER A 31 -0.45 7.64 2.54
C SER A 31 -1.50 8.58 1.92
N GLY A 32 -2.58 8.87 2.66
CA GLY A 32 -3.71 9.68 2.17
C GLY A 32 -4.62 8.94 1.18
N ILE A 33 -4.42 7.63 1.01
CA ILE A 33 -5.21 6.78 0.13
C ILE A 33 -6.28 6.08 0.95
N MET A 34 -7.52 6.12 0.45
CA MET A 34 -8.66 5.45 1.06
C MET A 34 -8.80 4.02 0.48
N PRO A 35 -8.53 2.96 1.25
CA PRO A 35 -8.61 1.58 0.76
C PRO A 35 -9.97 1.20 0.19
N GLU A 36 -11.05 1.74 0.77
CA GLU A 36 -12.43 1.47 0.37
C GLU A 36 -12.68 1.98 -1.05
N CYS A 37 -12.23 3.20 -1.35
CA CYS A 37 -12.30 3.75 -2.70
C CYS A 37 -11.52 2.88 -3.70
N LEU A 38 -10.34 2.38 -3.32
CA LEU A 38 -9.59 1.49 -4.19
C LEU A 38 -10.36 0.20 -4.49
N ARG A 39 -10.99 -0.42 -3.49
CA ARG A 39 -11.80 -1.64 -3.68
C ARG A 39 -13.00 -1.38 -4.59
N GLU A 40 -13.68 -0.25 -4.41
CA GLU A 40 -14.88 0.10 -5.17
C GLU A 40 -14.57 0.43 -6.64
N PHE A 41 -13.53 1.22 -6.89
CA PHE A 41 -13.24 1.69 -8.23
C PHE A 41 -12.22 0.83 -9.00
N PHE A 42 -11.53 -0.10 -8.34
CA PHE A 42 -10.60 -1.01 -9.01
C PHE A 42 -11.23 -1.81 -10.15
N PRO A 43 -12.42 -2.45 -10.00
CA PRO A 43 -13.05 -3.19 -11.09
C PRO A 43 -13.32 -2.32 -12.33
N ILE A 44 -13.70 -1.05 -12.12
CA ILE A 44 -13.95 -0.10 -13.20
C ILE A 44 -12.63 0.26 -13.90
N ALA A 45 -11.56 0.47 -13.14
CA ALA A 45 -10.25 0.79 -13.69
C ALA A 45 -9.56 -0.41 -14.37
N ALA A 46 -9.87 -1.64 -13.94
CA ALA A 46 -9.30 -2.87 -14.45
C ALA A 46 -10.02 -3.43 -15.69
N ALA A 47 -11.24 -2.96 -15.99
CA ALA A 47 -11.99 -3.39 -17.17
C ALA A 47 -11.21 -3.12 -18.47
N GLY A 48 -11.10 -4.12 -19.33
CA GLY A 48 -10.34 -4.07 -20.58
C GLY A 48 -8.82 -4.22 -20.43
N THR A 49 -8.33 -4.58 -19.24
CA THR A 49 -6.90 -4.75 -18.94
C THR A 49 -6.55 -6.20 -18.57
N ALA A 50 -5.26 -6.51 -18.43
CA ALA A 50 -4.80 -7.81 -17.93
C ALA A 50 -5.27 -8.13 -16.50
N ALA A 51 -5.71 -7.11 -15.75
CA ALA A 51 -6.23 -7.22 -14.39
C ALA A 51 -7.75 -7.33 -14.31
N GLU A 52 -8.45 -7.41 -15.45
CA GLU A 52 -9.90 -7.56 -15.48
C GLU A 52 -10.31 -8.84 -14.72
N GLY A 53 -11.16 -8.68 -13.70
CA GLY A 53 -11.60 -9.78 -12.84
C GLY A 53 -10.60 -10.19 -11.75
N ALA A 54 -9.43 -9.55 -11.65
CA ALA A 54 -8.44 -9.85 -10.61
C ALA A 54 -8.98 -9.53 -9.21
N ARG A 55 -8.57 -10.31 -8.20
CA ARG A 55 -8.81 -10.00 -6.79
C ARG A 55 -7.84 -8.92 -6.32
N LEU A 56 -8.35 -7.83 -5.74
CA LEU A 56 -7.51 -6.82 -5.09
C LEU A 56 -7.50 -7.00 -3.57
N ASP A 57 -6.40 -7.53 -3.07
CA ASP A 57 -6.15 -7.72 -1.64
C ASP A 57 -5.34 -6.55 -1.09
N ILE A 58 -6.04 -5.61 -0.45
CA ILE A 58 -5.40 -4.45 0.20
C ILE A 58 -5.06 -4.79 1.64
N GLU A 59 -3.78 -4.68 1.97
CA GLU A 59 -3.27 -4.83 3.34
C GLU A 59 -2.81 -3.46 3.87
N PRO A 60 -3.55 -2.88 4.84
CA PRO A 60 -3.16 -1.64 5.48
C PRO A 60 -1.82 -1.80 6.20
N LEU A 61 -0.96 -0.79 6.11
CA LEU A 61 0.32 -0.74 6.81
C LEU A 61 0.23 0.34 7.89
N PRO A 62 0.17 -0.04 9.18
CA PRO A 62 0.05 0.90 10.28
C PRO A 62 1.23 1.88 10.32
N ALA A 63 0.96 3.11 10.75
CA ALA A 63 2.01 4.07 11.01
C ALA A 63 2.94 3.58 12.13
N ARG A 64 4.26 3.70 11.92
CA ARG A 64 5.25 3.42 12.95
C ARG A 64 6.26 4.54 13.04
N ILE A 65 6.73 4.81 14.25
CA ILE A 65 7.78 5.76 14.55
C ILE A 65 8.92 5.07 15.30
N SER A 66 10.12 5.63 15.17
CA SER A 66 11.30 5.30 15.97
C SER A 66 11.86 6.56 16.62
N CYS A 67 11.99 6.55 17.95
CA CYS A 67 12.54 7.65 18.73
C CYS A 67 14.03 7.38 19.05
N PRO A 68 14.96 8.22 18.56
CA PRO A 68 16.38 8.06 18.87
C PRO A 68 16.71 8.38 20.34
N ASP A 69 15.90 9.20 21.02
CA ASP A 69 16.19 9.69 22.37
C ASP A 69 15.86 8.67 23.46
N CYS A 70 14.78 7.89 23.29
CA CYS A 70 14.32 6.92 24.29
C CYS A 70 14.21 5.48 23.77
N GLY A 71 14.46 5.24 22.47
CA GLY A 71 14.38 3.92 21.85
C GLY A 71 12.97 3.42 21.58
N TYR A 72 11.93 4.24 21.75
CA TYR A 72 10.55 3.85 21.42
C TYR A 72 10.41 3.46 19.94
N ASP A 73 9.85 2.29 19.67
CA ASP A 73 9.46 1.81 18.33
C ASP A 73 8.01 1.31 18.39
N GLY A 74 7.11 2.04 17.74
CA GLY A 74 5.67 1.76 17.88
C GLY A 74 4.79 2.74 17.11
N PRO A 75 3.47 2.64 17.29
CA PRO A 75 2.53 3.56 16.67
C PRO A 75 2.72 5.00 17.17
N PRO A 76 2.51 6.01 16.31
CA PRO A 76 2.49 7.39 16.76
C PRO A 76 1.28 7.67 17.67
N SER A 77 1.43 8.60 18.61
CA SER A 77 0.31 9.10 19.43
C SER A 77 0.35 10.64 19.44
N GLY A 78 -0.23 11.24 18.40
CA GLY A 78 -0.17 12.69 18.19
C GLY A 78 1.20 13.15 17.69
N THR A 79 1.64 14.32 18.14
CA THR A 79 2.89 14.96 17.71
C THR A 79 4.09 14.65 18.61
N GLU A 80 3.89 13.93 19.70
CA GLU A 80 4.90 13.63 20.72
C GLU A 80 5.27 12.15 20.74
N CYS A 81 6.50 11.85 21.15
CA CYS A 81 6.93 10.48 21.34
C CYS A 81 6.16 9.87 22.51
N PRO A 82 5.46 8.74 22.33
CA PRO A 82 4.72 8.09 23.42
C PRO A 82 5.62 7.59 24.56
N GLY A 83 6.92 7.38 24.29
CA GLY A 83 7.88 6.92 25.28
C GLY A 83 8.46 8.03 26.18
N CYS A 84 8.75 9.21 25.62
CA CYS A 84 9.46 10.28 26.36
C CYS A 84 8.83 11.68 26.26
N GLY A 85 7.78 11.89 25.47
CA GLY A 85 7.17 13.20 25.22
C GLY A 85 7.97 14.12 24.29
N GLY A 86 9.14 13.69 23.81
CA GLY A 86 9.96 14.47 22.87
C GLY A 86 9.39 14.50 21.44
N TYR A 87 9.81 15.47 20.63
CA TYR A 87 9.34 15.66 19.25
C TYR A 87 10.32 15.14 18.17
N GLY A 88 11.50 14.62 18.58
CA GLY A 88 12.59 14.21 17.69
C GLY A 88 12.46 12.81 17.06
N PHE A 89 11.28 12.18 17.12
CA PHE A 89 11.07 10.85 16.55
C PHE A 89 10.91 10.91 15.02
N ARG A 90 11.19 9.78 14.36
CA ARG A 90 11.09 9.64 12.90
C ARG A 90 10.01 8.64 12.56
N LEU A 91 9.23 8.93 11.51
CA LEU A 91 8.31 7.94 10.94
C LEU A 91 9.12 6.89 10.17
N THR A 92 8.88 5.62 10.47
CA THR A 92 9.53 4.46 9.87
C THR A 92 8.61 3.63 8.98
N ALA A 93 7.29 3.74 9.17
CA ALA A 93 6.29 3.12 8.32
C ALA A 93 4.98 3.91 8.31
N GLY A 94 4.10 3.62 7.35
CA GLY A 94 2.76 4.16 7.21
C GLY A 94 2.58 5.16 6.08
N ARG A 95 3.59 5.46 5.26
CA ARG A 95 3.46 6.34 4.08
C ARG A 95 3.52 5.62 2.74
N GLU A 96 3.78 4.32 2.79
CA GLU A 96 4.08 3.50 1.64
C GLU A 96 2.83 3.23 0.80
N PHE A 97 3.04 3.05 -0.50
CA PHE A 97 2.00 2.61 -1.42
C PHE A 97 2.65 1.83 -2.56
N TYR A 98 2.50 0.51 -2.58
CA TYR A 98 3.13 -0.35 -3.59
C TYR A 98 2.42 -1.71 -3.72
N VAL A 99 2.61 -2.34 -4.87
CA VAL A 99 2.20 -3.73 -5.11
C VAL A 99 3.22 -4.65 -4.45
N GLU A 100 2.78 -5.44 -3.47
CA GLU A 100 3.64 -6.40 -2.75
C GLU A 100 3.82 -7.70 -3.54
N SER A 101 2.75 -8.19 -4.15
CA SER A 101 2.81 -9.40 -4.98
C SER A 101 1.68 -9.43 -6.00
N MET A 102 1.86 -10.25 -7.03
CA MET A 102 0.87 -10.54 -8.08
C MET A 102 0.85 -12.03 -8.35
N GLU A 103 -0.35 -12.57 -8.54
CA GLU A 103 -0.59 -13.95 -8.99
C GLU A 103 -1.05 -13.90 -10.46
N VAL A 104 -0.46 -14.77 -11.29
CA VAL A 104 -0.69 -14.81 -12.74
C VAL A 104 -0.95 -16.23 -13.22
N GLU A 105 -1.75 -16.36 -14.29
CA GLU A 105 -1.97 -17.62 -15.03
C GLU A 105 -0.74 -18.05 -15.86
#